data_AF-A0AAW1XYM9-F1
#
_entry.id   AF-A0AAW1XYM9-F1
#
_cell.length_a   1.000
_cell.length_b   1.000
_cell.length_c   1.000
_cell.angle_alpha   90.00
_cell.angle_beta   90.00
_cell.angle_gamma   90.00
#
_symmetry.space_group_name_H-M   'P 1'
#
loop_
_entity.id
_entity.type
_entity.pdbx_description
1 polymer ?
#
loop_
_entity_poly.entity_id
_entity_poly.type
_entity_poly.pdbx_seq_one_letter_code
_entity_poly.pdbx_strand_id
1 'polypeptide(L)'
;MARICRGRRKIAMKKIENAINLQVTFSKRCAGLFKKASELCTLCGAEVAIIVFSPGNKAFAFGHPCVESIIERFEKGDPLSFPNSAGRIQFMEEACCNETVSGLNRDLTEANEVLSKEKKRGEELRRLERAGQVENWWEKPKVELDMAQLGMLAEAMKELKGKVAQEADIQKKAAFGEAFSNLMKQHHFIFMPSF
;
A
#
# COMPACT_ATOMS: atom_id res chain seq x y z
N MET A 1 -1.36 -36.12 -9.23
CA MET A 1 -2.32 -35.10 -8.74
C MET A 1 -2.82 -34.26 -9.92
N ALA A 2 -4.13 -34.03 -10.03
CA ALA A 2 -4.72 -33.22 -11.09
C ALA A 2 -4.43 -31.72 -10.87
N ARG A 3 -4.18 -30.96 -11.94
CA ARG A 3 -3.95 -29.51 -11.86
C ARG A 3 -5.26 -28.78 -11.55
N ILE A 4 -5.22 -27.91 -10.55
CA ILE A 4 -6.36 -27.11 -10.07
C ILE A 4 -6.76 -26.02 -11.09
N CYS A 5 -5.82 -25.52 -11.91
CA CYS A 5 -6.07 -24.41 -12.85
C CYS A 5 -5.57 -24.70 -14.27
N ARG A 6 -6.28 -24.14 -15.25
CA ARG A 6 -5.99 -24.27 -16.69
C ARG A 6 -4.74 -23.50 -17.17
N GLY A 7 -4.06 -22.74 -16.30
CA GLY A 7 -2.85 -21.97 -16.63
C GLY A 7 -3.09 -20.80 -17.59
N ARG A 8 -2.00 -20.16 -18.06
CA ARG A 8 -2.06 -19.08 -19.05
C ARG A 8 -2.58 -19.63 -20.38
N ARG A 9 -3.66 -19.04 -20.91
CA ARG A 9 -4.23 -19.41 -22.21
C ARG A 9 -3.95 -18.34 -23.25
N LYS A 10 -3.72 -18.78 -24.49
CA LYS A 10 -3.59 -17.90 -25.65
C LYS A 10 -4.97 -17.27 -25.92
N ILE A 11 -4.97 -15.96 -26.18
CA ILE A 11 -6.16 -15.21 -26.58
C ILE A 11 -5.89 -14.54 -27.92
N ALA A 12 -6.93 -14.27 -28.71
CA ALA A 12 -6.80 -13.54 -29.97
C ALA A 12 -6.41 -12.08 -29.72
N MET A 13 -5.58 -11.51 -30.59
CA MET A 13 -5.20 -10.08 -30.57
C MET A 13 -6.28 -9.24 -31.26
N LYS A 14 -7.45 -9.20 -30.66
CA LYS A 14 -8.61 -8.37 -31.07
C LYS A 14 -9.28 -7.76 -29.84
N LYS A 15 -10.22 -6.85 -30.05
CA LYS A 15 -11.04 -6.29 -28.96
C LYS A 15 -11.72 -7.42 -28.18
N ILE A 16 -11.64 -7.35 -26.85
CA ILE A 16 -12.32 -8.30 -25.96
C ILE A 16 -13.73 -7.78 -25.74
N GLU A 17 -14.73 -8.53 -26.23
CA GLU A 17 -16.14 -8.13 -26.15
C GLU A 17 -16.71 -8.25 -24.74
N ASN A 18 -16.30 -9.27 -23.99
CA ASN A 18 -16.76 -9.47 -22.61
C ASN A 18 -16.14 -8.41 -21.69
N ALA A 19 -16.98 -7.53 -21.13
CA ALA A 19 -16.57 -6.40 -20.32
C ALA A 19 -15.77 -6.79 -19.07
N ILE A 20 -16.13 -7.88 -18.39
CA ILE A 20 -15.41 -8.36 -17.19
C ILE A 20 -14.00 -8.82 -17.58
N ASN A 21 -13.89 -9.63 -18.63
CA ASN A 21 -12.60 -10.11 -19.14
C ASN A 21 -11.74 -8.97 -19.67
N LEU A 22 -12.36 -7.96 -20.30
CA LEU A 22 -11.68 -6.74 -20.76
C LEU A 22 -11.10 -5.97 -19.58
N GLN A 23 -11.88 -5.73 -18.52
CA GLN A 23 -11.44 -5.02 -17.33
C GLN A 23 -10.28 -5.75 -16.64
N VAL A 24 -10.41 -7.07 -16.41
CA VAL A 24 -9.35 -7.87 -15.79
C VAL A 24 -8.09 -7.90 -16.65
N THR A 25 -8.24 -8.00 -17.98
CA THR A 25 -7.11 -7.99 -18.91
C THR A 25 -6.44 -6.63 -18.96
N PHE A 26 -7.22 -5.54 -18.94
CA PHE A 26 -6.71 -4.17 -18.85
C PHE A 26 -5.84 -4.01 -17.61
N SER A 27 -6.36 -4.35 -16.41
CA SER A 27 -5.60 -4.19 -15.16
C SER A 27 -4.29 -4.98 -15.19
N LYS A 28 -4.32 -6.23 -15.66
CA LYS A 28 -3.11 -7.07 -15.73
C LYS A 28 -2.10 -6.58 -16.76
N ARG A 29 -2.57 -6.15 -17.94
CA ARG A 29 -1.68 -5.68 -19.02
C ARG A 29 -1.12 -4.30 -18.71
N CYS A 30 -1.93 -3.38 -18.18
CA CYS A 30 -1.50 -2.05 -17.77
C CYS A 30 -0.41 -2.13 -16.70
N ALA A 31 -0.63 -2.94 -15.65
CA ALA A 31 0.39 -3.19 -14.63
C ALA A 31 1.67 -3.82 -15.20
N GLY A 32 1.54 -4.82 -16.08
CA GLY A 32 2.69 -5.44 -16.74
C GLY A 32 3.45 -4.48 -17.66
N LEU A 33 2.75 -3.57 -18.33
CA LEU A 33 3.33 -2.54 -19.20
C LEU A 33 4.13 -1.53 -18.37
N PHE A 34 3.56 -1.02 -17.27
CA PHE A 34 4.27 -0.09 -16.38
C PHE A 34 5.50 -0.73 -15.75
N LYS A 35 5.42 -2.00 -15.35
CA LYS A 35 6.59 -2.73 -14.85
C LYS A 35 7.69 -2.80 -15.91
N LYS A 36 7.34 -3.10 -17.16
CA LYS A 36 8.32 -3.18 -18.25
C LYS A 36 8.91 -1.81 -18.60
N ALA A 37 8.11 -0.75 -18.55
CA ALA A 37 8.58 0.62 -18.74
C ALA A 37 9.57 1.01 -17.64
N SER A 38 9.24 0.74 -16.37
CA SER A 38 10.15 0.96 -15.24
C SER A 38 11.47 0.20 -15.40
N GLU A 39 11.42 -1.09 -15.76
CA GLU A 39 12.64 -1.87 -16.05
C GLU A 39 13.48 -1.21 -17.17
N LEU A 40 12.84 -0.75 -18.24
CA LEU A 40 13.52 -0.09 -19.37
C LEU A 40 14.17 1.23 -18.94
N CYS A 41 13.46 2.07 -18.20
CA CYS A 41 13.97 3.32 -17.66
C CYS A 41 15.20 3.07 -16.78
N THR A 42 15.14 2.08 -15.88
CA THR A 42 16.26 1.74 -14.99
C THR A 42 17.45 1.16 -15.74
N LEU A 43 17.23 0.28 -16.72
CA LEU A 43 18.33 -0.40 -17.42
C LEU A 43 19.02 0.47 -18.46
N CYS A 44 18.27 1.34 -19.12
CA CYS A 44 18.76 2.11 -20.26
C CYS A 44 18.84 3.61 -20.00
N GLY A 45 18.40 4.10 -18.83
CA GLY A 45 18.24 5.53 -18.58
C GLY A 45 17.22 6.18 -19.51
N ALA A 46 16.28 5.40 -20.05
CA ALA A 46 15.31 5.88 -21.03
C ALA A 46 14.26 6.76 -20.35
N GLU A 47 14.02 7.95 -20.89
CA GLU A 47 12.89 8.78 -20.49
C GLU A 47 11.63 8.31 -21.21
N VAL A 48 10.60 7.94 -20.45
CA VAL A 48 9.38 7.33 -21.00
C VAL A 48 8.15 7.88 -20.29
N ALA A 49 7.14 8.27 -21.05
CA ALA A 49 5.79 8.54 -20.55
C ALA A 49 4.78 7.61 -21.23
N ILE A 50 3.89 7.01 -20.44
CA ILE A 50 2.81 6.14 -20.90
C ILE A 50 1.53 6.63 -20.23
N ILE A 51 0.50 6.91 -21.04
CA ILE A 51 -0.84 7.28 -20.57
C ILE A 51 -1.83 6.29 -21.17
N VAL A 52 -2.65 5.65 -20.33
CA VAL A 52 -3.60 4.62 -20.74
C VAL A 52 -4.97 4.90 -20.11
N PHE A 53 -6.02 4.86 -20.91
CA PHE A 53 -7.39 4.98 -20.44
C PHE A 53 -8.02 3.60 -20.25
N SER A 54 -8.61 3.40 -19.08
CA SER A 54 -9.40 2.20 -18.80
C SER A 54 -10.73 2.21 -19.57
N PRO A 55 -11.38 1.05 -19.75
CA PRO A 55 -12.74 0.98 -20.29
C PRO A 55 -13.76 1.84 -19.52
N GLY A 56 -13.48 2.18 -18.26
CA GLY A 56 -14.27 3.09 -17.44
C GLY A 56 -13.85 4.56 -17.53
N ASN A 57 -13.12 4.96 -18.59
CA ASN A 57 -12.63 6.33 -18.84
C ASN A 57 -11.75 6.93 -17.73
N LYS A 58 -11.17 6.11 -16.86
CA LYS A 58 -10.15 6.55 -15.90
C LYS A 58 -8.77 6.48 -16.54
N ALA A 59 -7.99 7.55 -16.42
CA ALA A 59 -6.61 7.62 -16.89
C ALA A 59 -5.65 6.98 -15.88
N PHE A 60 -4.64 6.29 -16.40
CA PHE A 60 -3.52 5.73 -15.68
C PHE A 60 -2.25 6.17 -16.36
N ALA A 61 -1.25 6.60 -15.61
CA ALA A 61 0.00 7.06 -16.21
C ALA A 61 1.22 6.52 -15.48
N PHE A 62 2.29 6.37 -16.26
CA PHE A 62 3.65 6.11 -15.79
C PHE A 62 4.57 7.08 -16.50
N GLY A 63 5.49 7.70 -15.77
CA GLY A 63 6.46 8.64 -16.33
C GLY A 63 7.78 8.55 -15.60
N HIS A 64 8.89 8.60 -16.34
CA HIS A 64 10.22 8.76 -15.79
C HIS A 64 11.00 9.80 -16.61
N PRO A 65 11.45 10.93 -16.03
CA PRO A 65 11.44 11.24 -14.60
C PRO A 65 10.05 11.49 -14.01
N CYS A 66 9.16 12.24 -14.68
CA CYS A 66 7.73 12.24 -14.38
C CYS A 66 6.91 12.50 -15.67
N VAL A 67 5.59 12.29 -15.61
CA VAL A 67 4.71 12.35 -16.79
C VAL A 67 4.64 13.78 -17.35
N GLU A 68 4.41 14.74 -16.46
CA GLU A 68 4.25 16.16 -16.76
C GLU A 68 5.50 16.71 -17.43
N SER A 69 6.67 16.36 -16.89
CA SER A 69 7.97 16.73 -17.44
C SER A 69 8.14 16.32 -18.90
N ILE A 70 7.68 15.12 -19.26
CA ILE A 70 7.79 14.62 -20.63
C ILE A 70 6.77 15.29 -21.54
N ILE A 71 5.54 15.47 -21.05
CA ILE A 71 4.48 16.17 -21.81
C ILE A 71 4.92 17.60 -22.12
N GLU A 72 5.41 18.34 -21.14
CA GLU A 72 5.86 19.71 -21.34
C GLU A 72 6.99 19.81 -22.39
N ARG A 73 7.95 18.87 -22.36
CA ARG A 73 9.02 18.82 -23.38
C ARG A 73 8.46 18.52 -24.77
N PHE A 74 7.51 17.60 -24.84
CA PHE A 74 6.83 17.25 -26.09
C PHE A 74 6.07 18.45 -26.67
N GLU A 75 5.31 19.18 -25.85
CA GLU A 75 4.56 20.37 -26.26
C GLU A 75 5.45 21.52 -26.71
N LYS A 76 6.61 21.70 -26.05
CA LYS A 76 7.60 22.73 -26.40
C LYS A 76 8.33 22.44 -27.73
N GLY A 77 8.05 21.30 -28.37
CA GLY A 77 8.54 21.00 -29.72
C GLY A 77 10.02 20.66 -29.79
N ASP A 78 10.64 20.31 -28.66
CA ASP A 78 12.04 19.91 -28.60
C ASP A 78 12.15 18.44 -28.15
N PRO A 79 11.91 17.49 -29.06
CA PRO A 79 11.97 16.06 -28.75
C PRO A 79 13.41 15.54 -28.56
N LEU A 80 14.44 16.38 -28.80
CA LEU A 80 15.85 15.99 -28.81
C LEU A 80 16.77 16.90 -27.99
N SER A 81 16.26 17.87 -27.21
CA SER A 81 17.05 18.37 -26.08
C SER A 81 17.15 17.27 -25.04
N PHE A 82 18.05 16.33 -25.31
CA PHE A 82 18.85 15.71 -24.28
C PHE A 82 19.52 16.87 -23.56
N PRO A 83 19.08 17.23 -22.34
CA PRO A 83 19.77 18.27 -21.62
C PRO A 83 21.15 17.67 -21.34
N ASN A 84 22.20 18.23 -21.93
CA ASN A 84 23.50 18.23 -21.27
C ASN A 84 23.30 19.01 -19.96
N SER A 85 22.68 18.40 -18.96
CA SER A 85 22.25 19.09 -17.75
C SER A 85 21.88 18.09 -16.66
N ALA A 86 22.90 17.47 -16.09
CA ALA A 86 22.81 16.85 -14.76
C ALA A 86 22.08 17.77 -13.74
N GLY A 87 22.17 19.10 -13.92
CA GLY A 87 21.51 20.08 -13.05
C GLY A 87 19.98 20.18 -13.21
N ARG A 88 19.39 20.06 -14.41
CA ARG A 88 17.95 20.29 -14.60
C ARG A 88 17.10 19.02 -14.40
N ILE A 89 17.69 17.85 -14.65
CA ILE A 89 17.08 16.53 -14.35
C ILE A 89 16.89 16.39 -12.84
N GLN A 90 17.86 16.83 -12.05
CA GLN A 90 17.81 16.80 -10.58
C GLN A 90 16.64 17.64 -10.01
N PHE A 91 16.39 18.83 -10.55
CA PHE A 91 15.29 19.70 -10.09
C PHE A 91 13.88 19.18 -10.42
N MET A 92 13.68 18.48 -11.55
CA MET A 92 12.36 17.95 -11.94
C MET A 92 12.08 16.56 -11.36
N GLU A 93 13.11 15.72 -11.22
CA GLU A 93 13.06 14.48 -10.42
C GLU A 93 12.67 14.79 -8.96
N GLU A 94 13.10 15.96 -8.45
CA GLU A 94 12.86 16.43 -7.09
C GLU A 94 11.45 16.99 -6.81
N ALA A 95 10.63 17.32 -7.81
CA ALA A 95 9.32 17.95 -7.56
C ALA A 95 8.14 16.97 -7.54
N CYS A 96 8.06 16.05 -8.51
CA CYS A 96 6.89 15.16 -8.66
C CYS A 96 7.11 13.78 -8.01
N CYS A 97 8.32 13.22 -8.15
CA CYS A 97 8.65 11.91 -7.56
C CYS A 97 8.93 12.00 -6.06
N ASN A 98 9.48 13.12 -5.58
CA ASN A 98 9.77 13.29 -4.16
C ASN A 98 8.51 13.37 -3.29
N GLU A 99 7.36 13.86 -3.76
CA GLU A 99 6.15 13.87 -2.92
C GLU A 99 5.73 12.43 -2.57
N THR A 100 5.71 11.55 -3.57
CA THR A 100 5.33 10.14 -3.38
C THR A 100 6.42 9.37 -2.63
N VAL A 101 7.70 9.61 -2.95
CA VAL A 101 8.84 8.94 -2.29
C VAL A 101 9.04 9.43 -0.85
N SER A 102 8.88 10.74 -0.58
CA SER A 102 8.94 11.29 0.78
C SER A 102 7.76 10.83 1.63
N GLY A 103 6.57 10.71 1.04
CA GLY A 103 5.42 10.10 1.70
C GLY A 103 5.69 8.65 2.11
N LEU A 104 6.13 7.81 1.17
CA LEU A 104 6.46 6.41 1.45
C LEU A 104 7.62 6.26 2.45
N ASN A 105 8.64 7.13 2.37
CA ASN A 105 9.76 7.12 3.31
C ASN A 105 9.34 7.56 4.72
N ARG A 106 8.40 8.50 4.84
CA ARG A 106 7.81 8.89 6.13
C ARG A 106 7.05 7.72 6.74
N ASP A 107 6.18 7.07 5.97
CA ASP A 107 5.39 5.93 6.44
C ASP A 107 6.29 4.76 6.86
N LEU A 108 7.37 4.50 6.10
CA LEU A 108 8.38 3.49 6.43
C LEU A 108 9.13 3.82 7.72
N THR A 109 9.46 5.09 7.95
CA THR A 109 10.15 5.54 9.16
C THR A 109 9.26 5.37 10.39
N GLU A 110 7.99 5.77 10.28
CA GLU A 110 7.00 5.60 11.35
C GLU A 110 6.79 4.12 11.70
N ALA A 111 6.60 3.26 10.70
CA ALA A 111 6.43 1.82 10.92
C ALA A 111 7.66 1.18 11.60
N ASN A 112 8.87 1.60 11.21
CA ASN A 112 10.11 1.12 11.83
C ASN A 112 10.28 1.59 13.28
N GLU A 113 9.86 2.81 13.61
CA GLU A 113 9.87 3.29 15.00
C GLU A 113 8.92 2.49 15.89
N VAL A 114 7.70 2.22 15.41
CA VAL A 114 6.72 1.39 16.14
C VAL A 114 7.30 0.00 16.38
N LEU A 115 7.88 -0.61 15.34
CA LEU A 115 8.51 -1.93 15.45
C LEU A 115 9.68 -1.94 16.44
N SER A 116 10.50 -0.89 16.46
CA SER A 116 11.63 -0.75 17.38
C SER A 116 11.16 -0.64 18.84
N LYS A 117 10.09 0.14 19.09
CA LYS A 117 9.48 0.28 20.42
C LYS A 117 8.92 -1.06 20.92
N GLU A 118 8.21 -1.79 20.07
CA GLU A 118 7.68 -3.11 20.43
C GLU A 118 8.77 -4.17 20.61
N LYS A 119 9.83 -4.16 19.79
CA LYS A 119 10.99 -5.03 20.01
C LYS A 119 11.66 -4.79 21.35
N LYS A 120 11.90 -3.53 21.72
CA LYS A 120 12.48 -3.17 23.03
C LYS A 120 11.60 -3.61 24.20
N ARG A 121 10.28 -3.43 24.09
CA ARG A 121 9.31 -3.92 25.09
C ARG A 121 9.39 -5.44 25.24
N GLY A 122 9.43 -6.17 24.12
CA GLY A 122 9.55 -7.63 24.13
C GLY A 122 10.89 -8.13 24.70
N GLU A 123 11.99 -7.45 24.40
CA GLU A 123 13.32 -7.78 24.94
C GLU A 123 13.41 -7.56 26.45
N GLU A 124 12.85 -6.46 26.96
CA GLU A 124 12.82 -6.18 28.39
C GLU A 124 11.93 -7.19 29.14
N LEU A 125 10.76 -7.55 28.58
CA LEU A 125 9.91 -8.59 29.15
C LEU A 125 10.65 -9.93 29.25
N ARG A 126 11.31 -10.37 28.16
CA ARG A 126 12.14 -11.58 28.14
C ARG A 126 13.34 -11.52 29.08
N ARG A 127 13.84 -10.32 29.39
CA ARG A 127 14.92 -10.14 30.36
C ARG A 127 14.41 -10.35 31.78
N LEU A 128 13.26 -9.78 32.11
CA LEU A 128 12.62 -9.92 33.42
C LEU A 128 12.16 -11.37 33.69
N GLU A 129 11.64 -12.07 32.67
CA GLU A 129 11.34 -13.50 32.73
C GLU A 129 12.58 -14.34 33.05
N ARG A 130 13.70 -14.11 32.33
CA ARG A 130 14.96 -14.83 32.58
C ARG A 130 15.59 -14.52 33.93
N ALA A 131 15.33 -13.33 34.48
CA ALA A 131 15.78 -12.95 35.81
C ALA A 131 14.92 -13.55 36.94
N GLY A 132 13.85 -14.28 36.62
CA GLY A 132 12.92 -14.85 37.61
C GLY A 132 12.14 -13.79 38.39
N GLN A 133 12.12 -12.53 37.94
CA GLN A 133 11.44 -11.42 38.60
C GLN A 133 9.95 -11.35 38.25
N VAL A 134 9.54 -11.98 37.15
CA VAL A 134 8.14 -12.08 36.74
C VAL A 134 7.71 -13.52 36.96
N GLU A 135 7.00 -13.78 38.05
CA GLU A 135 6.20 -14.99 38.15
C GLU A 135 5.03 -14.82 37.17
N ASN A 136 5.07 -15.53 36.05
CA ASN A 136 3.95 -15.65 35.10
C ASN A 136 2.81 -16.46 35.73
N TRP A 137 2.28 -16.00 36.87
CA TRP A 137 1.26 -16.71 37.64
C TRP A 137 0.00 -16.95 36.79
N TRP A 138 -0.30 -16.07 35.83
CA TRP A 138 -1.40 -16.22 34.88
C TRP A 138 -1.19 -17.35 33.84
N GLU A 139 0.02 -17.89 33.70
CA GLU A 139 0.31 -19.08 32.88
C GLU A 139 0.21 -20.39 33.68
N LYS A 140 0.08 -20.33 35.01
CA LYS A 140 -0.12 -21.52 35.85
C LYS A 140 -1.48 -22.17 35.54
N PRO A 141 -1.58 -23.51 35.61
CA PRO A 141 -2.87 -24.21 35.50
C PRO A 141 -3.91 -23.61 36.44
N LYS A 142 -5.17 -23.50 35.99
CA LYS A 142 -6.26 -22.91 36.81
C LYS A 142 -6.43 -23.54 38.20
N VAL A 143 -6.00 -24.78 38.36
CA VAL A 143 -6.06 -25.56 39.60
C VAL A 143 -5.05 -25.06 40.65
N GLU A 144 -3.99 -24.38 40.21
CA GLU A 144 -2.88 -23.89 41.06
C GLU A 144 -3.02 -22.40 41.41
N LEU A 145 -4.13 -21.77 41.01
CA LEU A 145 -4.42 -20.34 41.25
C LEU A 145 -5.26 -20.16 42.52
N ASP A 146 -4.83 -19.26 43.41
CA ASP A 146 -5.62 -18.84 44.56
C ASP A 146 -6.90 -18.10 44.11
N MET A 147 -7.95 -18.10 44.94
CA MET A 147 -9.23 -17.44 44.66
C MET A 147 -9.06 -15.94 44.36
N ALA A 148 -8.13 -15.27 45.04
CA ALA A 148 -7.82 -13.86 44.75
C ALA A 148 -7.17 -13.69 43.36
N GLN A 149 -6.25 -14.58 42.99
CA GLN A 149 -5.58 -14.58 41.68
C GLN A 149 -6.55 -14.92 40.55
N LEU A 150 -7.46 -15.87 40.77
CA LEU A 150 -8.51 -16.24 39.83
C LEU A 150 -9.47 -15.07 39.57
N GLY A 151 -9.82 -14.31 40.62
CA GLY A 151 -10.61 -13.09 40.53
C GLY A 151 -9.91 -11.99 39.72
N MET A 152 -8.62 -11.74 39.99
CA MET A 152 -7.81 -10.78 39.23
C MET A 152 -7.70 -11.16 37.74
N LEU A 153 -7.49 -12.44 37.44
CA LEU A 153 -7.41 -12.94 36.06
C LEU A 153 -8.77 -12.82 35.34
N ALA A 154 -9.87 -13.11 36.02
CA ALA A 154 -11.20 -12.98 35.46
C ALA A 154 -11.54 -11.52 35.11
N GLU A 155 -11.21 -10.57 35.99
CA GLU A 155 -11.47 -9.15 35.72
C GLU A 155 -10.58 -8.62 34.59
N ALA A 156 -9.28 -9.01 34.56
CA ALA A 156 -8.37 -8.66 33.47
C ALA A 156 -8.82 -9.23 32.11
N MET A 157 -9.28 -10.48 32.08
CA MET A 157 -9.82 -11.11 30.86
C MET A 157 -11.11 -10.45 30.39
N LYS A 158 -11.96 -10.00 31.32
CA LYS A 158 -13.18 -9.25 31.01
C LYS A 158 -12.86 -7.86 30.45
N GLU A 159 -11.87 -7.17 31.02
CA GLU A 159 -11.38 -5.89 30.50
C GLU A 159 -10.77 -6.05 29.10
N LEU A 160 -9.93 -7.06 28.90
CA LEU A 160 -9.33 -7.37 27.60
C LEU A 160 -10.40 -7.68 26.55
N LYS A 161 -11.41 -8.49 26.89
CA LYS A 161 -12.54 -8.78 25.99
C LYS A 161 -13.28 -7.50 25.59
N GLY A 162 -13.44 -6.55 26.52
CA GLY A 162 -14.02 -5.24 26.24
C GLY A 162 -13.18 -4.41 25.26
N LYS A 163 -11.87 -4.32 25.50
CA LYS A 163 -10.93 -3.60 24.63
C LYS A 163 -10.87 -4.20 23.23
N VAL A 164 -10.82 -5.54 23.12
CA VAL A 164 -10.80 -6.25 21.83
C VAL A 164 -12.11 -6.04 21.06
N ALA A 165 -13.27 -6.03 21.74
CA ALA A 165 -14.55 -5.73 21.10
C ALA A 165 -14.61 -4.28 20.58
N GLN A 166 -14.13 -3.32 21.38
CA GLN A 166 -14.02 -1.93 20.94
C GLN A 166 -13.08 -1.78 19.74
N GLU A 167 -11.92 -2.40 19.76
CA GLU A 167 -10.95 -2.34 18.66
C GLU A 167 -11.49 -3.01 17.40
N ALA A 168 -12.20 -4.14 17.53
CA ALA A 168 -12.87 -4.78 16.40
C ALA A 168 -13.97 -3.87 15.79
N ASP A 169 -14.70 -3.13 16.62
CA ASP A 169 -15.69 -2.15 16.14
C ASP A 169 -15.03 -0.93 15.51
N ILE A 170 -13.89 -0.46 16.04
CA ILE A 170 -13.07 0.59 15.44
C ILE A 170 -12.56 0.14 14.08
N GLN A 171 -12.01 -1.07 13.97
CA GLN A 171 -11.51 -1.63 12.71
C GLN A 171 -12.65 -1.88 11.71
N LYS A 172 -13.84 -2.31 12.15
CA LYS A 172 -15.01 -2.37 11.28
C LYS A 172 -15.44 -0.99 10.79
N LYS A 173 -15.42 0.04 11.64
CA LYS A 173 -15.72 1.42 11.26
C LYS A 173 -14.66 2.01 10.35
N ALA A 174 -13.38 1.70 10.56
CA ALA A 174 -12.27 2.11 9.71
C ALA A 174 -12.33 1.41 8.35
N ALA A 175 -12.56 0.08 8.33
CA ALA A 175 -12.76 -0.68 7.10
C ALA A 175 -14.03 -0.24 6.35
N PHE A 176 -15.10 0.13 7.07
CA PHE A 176 -16.31 0.71 6.48
C PHE A 176 -16.06 2.12 5.96
N GLY A 177 -15.29 2.95 6.66
CA GLY A 177 -14.90 4.30 6.25
C GLY A 177 -13.96 4.29 5.04
N GLU A 178 -13.01 3.35 4.99
CA GLU A 178 -12.16 3.11 3.83
C GLU A 178 -12.95 2.50 2.68
N ALA A 179 -13.87 1.56 2.92
CA ALA A 179 -14.75 1.02 1.89
C ALA A 179 -15.72 2.10 1.36
N PHE A 180 -16.24 2.99 2.21
CA PHE A 180 -17.08 4.11 1.84
C PHE A 180 -16.28 5.19 1.10
N SER A 181 -15.07 5.53 1.54
CA SER A 181 -14.15 6.41 0.83
C SER A 181 -13.78 5.83 -0.53
N ASN A 182 -13.48 4.53 -0.61
CA ASN A 182 -13.20 3.83 -1.85
C ASN A 182 -14.45 3.72 -2.75
N LEU A 183 -15.64 3.57 -2.19
CA LEU A 183 -16.93 3.59 -2.91
C LEU A 183 -17.25 4.98 -3.46
N MET A 184 -16.99 6.04 -2.68
CA MET A 184 -17.13 7.45 -3.07
C MET A 184 -16.05 7.88 -4.09
N LYS A 185 -14.85 7.29 -4.04
CA LYS A 185 -13.82 7.42 -5.09
C LYS A 185 -14.16 6.58 -6.34
N GLN A 186 -14.98 5.54 -6.19
CA GLN A 186 -15.49 4.73 -7.31
C GLN A 186 -16.69 5.40 -8.02
N HIS A 187 -17.60 6.03 -7.29
CA HIS A 187 -18.72 6.83 -7.80
C HIS A 187 -18.45 8.33 -7.62
N HIS A 188 -17.98 9.01 -8.66
CA HIS A 188 -17.81 10.47 -8.66
C HIS A 188 -19.12 11.19 -8.28
N PHE A 189 -19.26 11.61 -7.02
CA PHE A 189 -20.07 12.78 -6.66
C PHE A 189 -19.10 13.88 -6.25
N ILE A 190 -18.78 14.75 -7.21
CA ILE A 190 -18.06 16.00 -6.96
C ILE A 190 -19.06 16.97 -6.34
N PHE A 191 -18.89 17.31 -5.07
CA PHE A 191 -19.48 18.52 -4.50
C PHE A 191 -18.59 19.69 -4.94
N MET A 192 -19.00 20.44 -5.97
CA MET A 192 -18.40 21.74 -6.27
C MET A 192 -19.05 22.80 -5.35
N PRO A 193 -18.29 23.67 -4.67
CA PRO A 193 -18.83 24.92 -4.17
C PRO A 193 -19.04 25.86 -5.36
N SER A 194 -20.26 26.37 -5.47
CA SER A 194 -20.66 27.36 -6.47
C SER A 194 -19.90 28.68 -6.29
N PHE A 195 -19.38 29.20 -7.39
CA PHE A 195 -19.29 30.65 -7.64
C PHE A 195 -20.00 30.93 -8.96
#